data_AF-A0A661UNA9-F1
#
_entry.id   AF-A0A661UNA9-F1
#
_cell.length_a   1.000
_cell.length_b   1.000
_cell.length_c   1.000
_cell.angle_alpha   90.00
_cell.angle_beta   90.00
_cell.angle_gamma   90.00
#
_symmetry.space_group_name_H-M   'P 1'
#
loop_
_entity.id
_entity.type
_entity.pdbx_description
1 polymer ?
#
loop_
_entity_poly.entity_id
_entity_poly.type
_entity_poly.pdbx_seq_one_letter_code
_entity_poly.pdbx_strand_id
1 'polypeptide(L)'
;MKRILAIVLLFTITISAIFAEIIDHNCTDITQIPESAINQAKADLHIAYGHTSHGSQLTDGMSGLLGFANAGGLGLSLPTDIFVWNNGGTGGALDLHDYAMGGDCGYYPQWVNETETYLNNPANSDVNVIIWSWCGQVDDKYAAGTLGSEYLFPMTQLETDYPNVDFIYMTGHVDHWDDANNKAANQMV
;
A
#
# COMPACT_ATOMS: atom_id res chain seq x y z
N MET A 1 -43.49 -47.79 -7.45
CA MET A 1 -42.13 -47.42 -7.01
C MET A 1 -41.80 -46.05 -7.61
N LYS A 2 -41.83 -44.97 -6.82
CA LYS A 2 -41.50 -43.62 -7.28
C LYS A 2 -39.97 -43.48 -7.33
N ARG A 3 -39.40 -43.27 -8.52
CA ARG A 3 -37.97 -42.99 -8.70
C ARG A 3 -37.77 -41.49 -8.55
N ILE A 4 -37.06 -41.06 -7.51
CA ILE A 4 -36.64 -39.67 -7.31
C ILE A 4 -35.31 -39.52 -8.00
N LEU A 5 -35.23 -38.61 -8.98
CA LEU A 5 -33.99 -38.24 -9.65
C LEU A 5 -33.37 -37.07 -8.87
N ALA A 6 -32.25 -37.31 -8.21
CA ALA A 6 -31.48 -36.24 -7.56
C ALA A 6 -30.53 -35.64 -8.60
N ILE A 7 -30.74 -34.37 -8.93
CA ILE A 7 -29.82 -33.57 -9.76
C ILE A 7 -28.83 -32.92 -8.81
N VAL A 8 -27.56 -33.33 -8.88
CA VAL A 8 -26.46 -32.69 -8.17
C VAL A 8 -25.89 -31.60 -9.08
N LEU A 9 -26.16 -30.34 -8.74
CA LEU A 9 -25.49 -29.20 -9.39
C LEU A 9 -24.09 -29.05 -8.77
N LEU A 10 -23.04 -29.40 -9.52
CA LEU A 10 -21.68 -28.99 -9.16
C LEU A 10 -21.50 -27.52 -9.55
N PHE A 11 -21.42 -26.64 -8.55
CA PHE A 11 -20.89 -25.29 -8.75
C PHE A 11 -19.36 -25.38 -8.78
N THR A 12 -18.76 -25.08 -9.93
CA THR A 12 -17.33 -24.85 -10.04
C THR A 12 -17.01 -23.47 -9.48
N ILE A 13 -16.41 -23.42 -8.29
CA ILE A 13 -15.84 -22.19 -7.74
C ILE A 13 -14.53 -21.94 -8.50
N THR A 14 -14.49 -20.88 -9.31
CA THR A 14 -13.25 -20.37 -9.87
C THR A 14 -12.50 -19.61 -8.78
N ILE A 15 -11.43 -20.21 -8.27
CA ILE A 15 -10.46 -19.50 -7.43
C ILE A 15 -9.57 -18.72 -8.40
N SER A 16 -9.76 -17.40 -8.48
CA SER A 16 -8.77 -16.53 -9.11
C SER A 16 -7.56 -16.51 -8.18
N ALA A 17 -6.42 -17.00 -8.66
CA ALA A 17 -5.15 -16.75 -8.00
C ALA A 17 -4.87 -15.25 -8.10
N ILE A 18 -4.94 -14.54 -6.98
CA ILE A 18 -4.47 -13.16 -6.88
C ILE A 18 -2.95 -13.29 -6.81
N PHE A 19 -2.27 -13.05 -7.92
CA PHE A 19 -0.82 -12.86 -7.88
C PHE A 19 -0.55 -11.50 -7.24
N ALA A 20 0.51 -11.40 -6.43
CA ALA A 20 0.97 -10.12 -5.93
C ALA A 20 1.27 -9.19 -7.12
N GLU A 21 0.69 -8.00 -7.12
CA GLU A 21 1.00 -6.96 -8.09
C GLU A 21 2.24 -6.21 -7.63
N ILE A 22 3.32 -6.27 -8.42
CA ILE A 22 4.59 -5.61 -8.09
C ILE A 22 4.62 -4.28 -8.84
N ILE A 23 4.62 -3.18 -8.07
CA ILE A 23 4.83 -1.83 -8.59
C ILE A 23 6.28 -1.43 -8.35
N ASP A 24 7.10 -1.42 -9.40
CA ASP A 24 8.53 -1.12 -9.32
C ASP A 24 8.97 -0.03 -10.33
N HIS A 25 10.28 0.10 -10.53
CA HIS A 25 10.87 1.09 -11.43
C HIS A 25 10.54 0.87 -12.92
N ASN A 26 9.93 -0.27 -13.29
CA ASN A 26 9.39 -0.53 -14.62
C ASN A 26 7.96 0.00 -14.78
N CYS A 27 7.28 0.37 -13.68
CA CYS A 27 5.94 0.94 -13.64
C CYS A 27 5.97 2.49 -13.60
N THR A 28 6.88 3.12 -14.34
CA THR A 28 7.18 4.56 -14.19
C THR A 28 6.60 5.45 -15.28
N ASP A 29 6.05 4.87 -16.37
CA ASP A 29 5.40 5.65 -17.42
C ASP A 29 3.99 6.10 -17.00
N ILE A 30 3.95 7.22 -16.28
CA ILE A 30 2.70 7.84 -15.80
C ILE A 30 1.80 8.32 -16.95
N THR A 31 2.28 8.39 -18.20
CA THR A 31 1.43 8.74 -19.34
C THR A 31 0.48 7.62 -19.75
N GLN A 32 0.75 6.39 -19.30
CA GLN A 32 -0.12 5.23 -19.52
C GLN A 32 -1.27 5.15 -18.51
N ILE A 33 -1.26 5.95 -17.44
CA ILE A 33 -2.31 5.91 -16.41
C ILE A 33 -3.51 6.72 -16.94
N PRO A 34 -4.65 6.08 -17.26
CA PRO A 34 -5.80 6.81 -17.78
C PRO A 34 -6.43 7.65 -16.67
N GLU A 35 -6.97 8.82 -17.04
CA GLU A 35 -7.71 9.70 -16.13
C GLU A 35 -8.79 8.95 -15.33
N SER A 36 -9.48 8.00 -15.95
CA SER A 36 -10.49 7.17 -15.29
C SER A 36 -9.94 6.35 -14.13
N ALA A 37 -8.71 5.84 -14.23
CA ALA A 37 -8.07 5.09 -13.14
C ALA A 37 -7.69 6.01 -11.97
N ILE A 38 -7.23 7.24 -12.26
CA ILE A 38 -6.92 8.22 -11.21
C ILE A 38 -8.21 8.63 -10.48
N ASN A 39 -9.29 8.89 -11.23
CA ASN A 39 -10.57 9.22 -10.63
C ASN A 39 -11.17 8.06 -9.84
N GLN A 40 -10.98 6.82 -10.31
CA GLN A 40 -11.38 5.62 -9.56
C GLN A 40 -10.59 5.48 -8.26
N ALA A 41 -9.26 5.67 -8.30
CA ALA A 41 -8.43 5.63 -7.09
C ALA A 41 -8.91 6.66 -6.04
N LYS A 42 -9.27 7.88 -6.48
CA LYS A 42 -9.79 8.94 -5.60
C LYS A 42 -11.18 8.64 -5.02
N ALA A 43 -11.97 7.81 -5.71
CA ALA A 43 -13.31 7.43 -5.27
C ALA A 43 -13.30 6.23 -4.34
N ASP A 44 -12.36 5.30 -4.55
CA ASP A 44 -12.39 3.99 -3.92
C ASP A 44 -11.35 3.85 -2.79
N LEU A 45 -10.22 4.56 -2.84
CA LEU A 45 -9.14 4.39 -1.87
C LEU A 45 -9.23 5.36 -0.69
N HIS A 46 -9.12 4.81 0.51
CA HIS A 46 -9.00 5.49 1.79
C HIS A 46 -7.75 4.98 2.49
N ILE A 47 -6.66 5.73 2.36
CA ILE A 47 -5.31 5.24 2.64
C ILE A 47 -4.81 5.78 3.97
N ALA A 48 -4.33 4.91 4.85
CA ALA A 48 -3.56 5.30 6.02
C ALA A 48 -2.08 4.97 5.82
N TYR A 49 -1.21 5.98 6.00
CA TYR A 49 0.22 5.87 5.74
C TYR A 49 1.05 6.18 7.00
N GLY A 50 1.81 5.18 7.46
CA GLY A 50 2.74 5.30 8.59
C GLY A 50 4.19 5.33 8.13
N HIS A 51 4.95 6.33 8.57
CA HIS A 51 6.38 6.45 8.27
C HIS A 51 7.11 7.46 9.17
N THR A 52 8.44 7.44 9.07
CA THR A 52 9.33 8.48 9.60
C THR A 52 10.31 8.93 8.53
N SER A 53 10.94 10.09 8.74
CA SER A 53 12.13 10.59 8.02
C SER A 53 12.15 10.27 6.51
N HIS A 54 12.79 9.18 6.07
CA HIS A 54 12.91 8.85 4.64
C HIS A 54 11.60 8.41 3.99
N GLY A 55 10.63 7.89 4.76
CA GLY A 55 9.34 7.50 4.21
C GLY A 55 8.51 8.68 3.69
N SER A 56 8.85 9.94 4.00
CA SER A 56 8.19 11.10 3.41
C SER A 56 8.33 11.18 1.90
N GLN A 57 9.29 10.44 1.30
CA GLN A 57 9.54 10.43 -0.14
C GLN A 57 8.28 10.18 -0.99
N LEU A 58 7.34 9.35 -0.50
CA LEU A 58 6.09 9.09 -1.20
C LEU A 58 5.22 10.35 -1.27
N THR A 59 4.96 11.01 -0.13
CA THR A 59 4.08 12.20 -0.06
C THR A 59 4.76 13.46 -0.62
N ASP A 60 6.08 13.57 -0.48
CA ASP A 60 6.91 14.59 -1.15
C ASP A 60 6.82 14.42 -2.68
N GLY A 61 6.94 13.18 -3.16
CA GLY A 61 6.80 12.82 -4.57
C GLY A 61 5.40 13.13 -5.12
N MET A 62 4.34 12.78 -4.37
CA MET A 62 2.95 13.10 -4.74
C MET A 62 2.71 14.62 -4.82
N SER A 63 3.28 15.38 -3.89
CA SER A 63 3.20 16.85 -3.91
C SER A 63 3.95 17.43 -5.13
N GLY A 64 5.09 16.86 -5.48
CA GLY A 64 5.81 17.19 -6.71
C GLY A 64 5.04 16.83 -7.98
N LEU A 65 4.38 15.66 -8.00
CA LEU A 65 3.60 15.16 -9.13
C LEU A 65 2.43 16.10 -9.47
N LEU A 66 1.75 16.64 -8.47
CA LEU A 66 0.70 17.65 -8.65
C LEU A 66 1.21 18.85 -9.44
N GLY A 67 2.31 19.46 -9.00
CA GLY A 67 2.92 20.61 -9.69
C GLY A 67 3.42 20.25 -11.09
N PHE A 68 4.05 19.08 -11.24
CA PHE A 68 4.55 18.58 -12.51
C PHE A 68 3.44 18.40 -13.55
N ALA A 69 2.33 17.74 -13.19
CA ALA A 69 1.20 17.52 -14.08
C ALA A 69 0.47 18.82 -14.42
N ASN A 70 0.25 19.70 -13.44
CA ASN A 70 -0.38 21.01 -13.66
C ASN A 70 0.43 21.89 -14.62
N ALA A 71 1.76 21.75 -14.64
CA ALA A 71 2.64 22.43 -15.58
C ALA A 71 2.66 21.79 -16.99
N GLY A 72 1.84 20.77 -17.24
CA GLY A 72 1.75 20.03 -18.50
C GLY A 72 2.66 18.80 -18.60
N GLY A 73 3.43 18.49 -17.55
CA GLY A 73 4.27 17.30 -17.40
C GLY A 73 4.89 16.74 -18.69
N LEU A 74 4.81 15.42 -18.86
CA LEU A 74 5.22 14.68 -20.06
C LEU A 74 4.28 14.89 -21.26
N GLY A 75 3.72 16.09 -21.45
CA GLY A 75 2.59 16.33 -22.35
C GLY A 75 1.27 15.75 -21.81
N LEU A 76 1.16 15.59 -20.48
CA LEU A 76 -0.05 15.11 -19.83
C LEU A 76 -1.18 16.11 -20.06
N SER A 77 -2.28 15.65 -20.64
CA SER A 77 -3.50 16.43 -20.86
C SER A 77 -4.57 16.01 -19.86
N LEU A 78 -4.29 16.22 -18.57
CA LEU A 78 -5.19 15.89 -17.46
C LEU A 78 -5.82 17.16 -16.87
N PRO A 79 -6.99 17.06 -16.22
CA PRO A 79 -7.57 18.14 -15.44
C PRO A 79 -6.58 18.74 -14.43
N THR A 80 -6.66 20.06 -14.23
CA THR A 80 -5.91 20.73 -13.17
C THR A 80 -6.24 20.12 -11.82
N ASP A 81 -5.22 19.96 -10.99
CA ASP A 81 -5.30 19.40 -9.64
C ASP A 81 -5.76 17.94 -9.59
N ILE A 82 -5.65 17.18 -10.68
CA ILE A 82 -6.08 15.77 -10.71
C ILE A 82 -5.38 14.92 -9.63
N PHE A 83 -4.11 15.20 -9.32
CA PHE A 83 -3.30 14.50 -8.32
C PHE A 83 -3.33 15.15 -6.92
N VAL A 84 -4.27 16.06 -6.65
CA VAL A 84 -4.43 16.61 -5.30
C VAL A 84 -4.82 15.50 -4.31
N TRP A 85 -4.25 15.56 -3.11
CA TRP A 85 -4.47 14.60 -2.03
C TRP A 85 -4.61 15.33 -0.70
N ASN A 86 -5.39 14.78 0.23
CA ASN A 86 -5.49 15.21 1.62
C ASN A 86 -6.14 14.12 2.46
N ASN A 87 -6.04 14.24 3.80
CA ASN A 87 -6.81 13.40 4.70
C ASN A 87 -8.32 13.74 4.60
N GLY A 88 -9.11 12.73 4.26
CA GLY A 88 -10.57 12.79 4.10
C GLY A 88 -11.04 13.01 2.66
N GLY A 89 -10.13 13.01 1.67
CA GLY A 89 -10.49 13.11 0.23
C GLY A 89 -11.27 14.38 -0.14
N THR A 90 -11.21 15.41 0.70
CA THR A 90 -12.07 16.58 0.58
C THR A 90 -11.78 17.38 -0.70
N GLY A 91 -12.83 17.96 -1.29
CA GLY A 91 -12.70 18.66 -2.58
C GLY A 91 -12.46 17.75 -3.78
N GLY A 92 -12.71 16.44 -3.62
CA GLY A 92 -12.44 15.44 -4.65
C GLY A 92 -10.95 15.16 -4.79
N ALA A 93 -10.22 15.10 -3.68
CA ALA A 93 -8.82 14.71 -3.62
C ALA A 93 -8.68 13.20 -3.40
N LEU A 94 -7.49 12.64 -3.61
CA LEU A 94 -7.19 11.30 -3.09
C LEU A 94 -7.17 11.35 -1.56
N ASP A 95 -7.86 10.41 -0.92
CA ASP A 95 -7.85 10.28 0.53
C ASP A 95 -6.59 9.55 1.00
N LEU A 96 -5.66 10.33 1.56
CA LEU A 96 -4.44 9.82 2.16
C LEU A 96 -4.22 10.52 3.51
N HIS A 97 -4.27 9.72 4.57
CA HIS A 97 -3.92 10.13 5.92
C HIS A 97 -2.42 9.92 6.15
N ASP A 98 -1.65 10.98 5.89
CA ASP A 98 -0.21 11.03 6.13
C ASP A 98 0.06 11.10 7.65
N TYR A 99 1.08 10.37 8.11
CA TYR A 99 1.35 10.16 9.54
C TYR A 99 0.14 9.61 10.31
N ALA A 100 -0.67 8.75 9.68
CA ALA A 100 -1.83 8.13 10.30
C ALA A 100 -1.48 7.36 11.59
N MET A 101 -0.28 6.79 11.63
CA MET A 101 0.27 6.04 12.77
C MET A 101 1.70 6.52 13.06
N GLY A 102 2.10 6.45 14.33
CA GLY A 102 3.42 6.90 14.77
C GLY A 102 4.52 5.86 14.56
N GLY A 103 5.63 6.26 13.93
CA GLY A 103 6.80 5.40 13.71
C GLY A 103 6.93 4.91 12.26
N ASP A 104 7.66 3.83 12.06
CA ASP A 104 7.84 3.14 10.78
C ASP A 104 7.84 1.61 10.99
N CYS A 105 7.72 0.82 9.91
CA CYS A 105 7.61 -0.65 10.04
C CYS A 105 8.90 -1.34 10.52
N GLY A 106 10.00 -0.61 10.70
CA GLY A 106 11.20 -1.11 11.35
C GLY A 106 11.06 -1.35 12.86
N TYR A 107 10.05 -0.74 13.49
CA TYR A 107 9.82 -0.82 14.94
C TYR A 107 8.79 -1.89 15.31
N TYR A 108 9.19 -3.16 15.31
CA TYR A 108 8.36 -4.27 15.81
C TYR A 108 8.46 -4.38 17.36
N PRO A 109 7.35 -4.61 18.10
CA PRO A 109 5.97 -4.81 17.63
C PRO A 109 5.14 -3.52 17.54
N GLN A 110 5.76 -2.34 17.69
CA GLN A 110 5.04 -1.07 17.72
C GLN A 110 4.18 -0.85 16.47
N TRP A 111 4.74 -0.98 15.26
CA TRP A 111 3.99 -0.70 14.02
C TRP A 111 2.73 -1.59 13.86
N VAL A 112 2.80 -2.84 14.35
CA VAL A 112 1.65 -3.77 14.36
C VAL A 112 0.59 -3.27 15.34
N ASN A 113 0.98 -2.97 16.58
CA ASN A 113 0.06 -2.48 17.61
C ASN A 113 -0.62 -1.15 17.20
N GLU A 114 0.12 -0.27 16.53
CA GLU A 114 -0.41 1.00 16.01
C GLU A 114 -1.40 0.76 14.88
N THR A 115 -1.12 -0.20 13.98
CA THR A 115 -2.04 -0.59 12.91
C THR A 115 -3.36 -1.13 13.46
N GLU A 116 -3.29 -2.08 14.41
CA GLU A 116 -4.47 -2.64 15.06
C GLU A 116 -5.26 -1.57 15.81
N THR A 117 -4.58 -0.69 16.55
CA THR A 117 -5.22 0.42 17.27
C THR A 117 -5.92 1.38 16.31
N TYR A 118 -5.28 1.69 15.18
CA TYR A 118 -5.82 2.57 14.16
C TYR A 118 -7.06 1.97 13.49
N LEU A 119 -7.00 0.71 13.05
CA LEU A 119 -8.11 0.03 12.35
C LEU A 119 -9.27 -0.33 13.28
N ASN A 120 -9.01 -0.59 14.57
CA ASN A 120 -10.07 -0.87 15.56
C ASN A 120 -10.78 0.40 16.04
N ASN A 121 -10.30 1.60 15.67
CA ASN A 121 -10.99 2.85 15.98
C ASN A 121 -12.13 3.08 14.97
N PRO A 122 -13.40 3.17 15.41
CA PRO A 122 -14.54 3.39 14.51
C PRO A 122 -14.44 4.67 13.67
N ALA A 123 -13.66 5.66 14.10
CA ALA A 123 -13.41 6.89 13.36
C ALA A 123 -12.65 6.66 12.04
N ASN A 124 -11.98 5.51 11.88
CA ASN A 124 -11.19 5.15 10.71
C ASN A 124 -11.81 3.95 9.94
N SER A 125 -13.12 3.71 10.14
CA SER A 125 -13.81 2.53 9.58
C SER A 125 -14.00 2.55 8.06
N ASP A 126 -13.69 3.68 7.43
CA ASP A 126 -13.63 3.89 5.99
C ASP A 126 -12.29 3.47 5.36
N VAL A 127 -11.21 3.40 6.16
CA VAL A 127 -9.88 3.03 5.67
C VAL A 127 -9.86 1.61 5.12
N ASN A 128 -9.37 1.46 3.90
CA ASN A 128 -9.29 0.20 3.18
C ASN A 128 -7.89 -0.10 2.61
N VAL A 129 -6.92 0.79 2.80
CA VAL A 129 -5.52 0.53 2.45
C VAL A 129 -4.60 0.97 3.59
N ILE A 130 -3.67 0.09 3.97
CA ILE A 130 -2.60 0.38 4.92
C ILE A 130 -1.25 0.34 4.20
N ILE A 131 -0.49 1.41 4.36
CA ILE A 131 0.88 1.51 3.87
C ILE A 131 1.79 1.83 5.06
N TRP A 132 2.90 1.11 5.16
CA TRP A 132 4.01 1.46 6.03
C TRP A 132 5.29 1.57 5.22
N SER A 133 6.07 2.61 5.46
CA SER A 133 7.42 2.73 4.89
C SER A 133 8.47 2.28 5.89
N TRP A 134 9.62 1.88 5.36
CA TRP A 134 10.88 1.76 6.09
C TRP A 134 11.60 3.11 6.12
N CYS A 135 12.30 3.42 7.21
CA CYS A 135 13.21 4.57 7.25
C CYS A 135 14.66 4.19 6.94
N GLY A 136 15.04 2.93 7.17
CA GLY A 136 16.40 2.41 6.93
C GLY A 136 16.73 1.16 7.76
N GLN A 137 15.73 0.44 8.29
CA GLN A 137 15.92 -0.70 9.18
C GLN A 137 15.83 -2.05 8.46
N VAL A 138 15.42 -2.06 7.19
CA VAL A 138 15.04 -3.29 6.47
C VAL A 138 16.23 -4.24 6.26
N ASP A 139 17.40 -3.68 6.00
CA ASP A 139 18.68 -4.38 5.84
C ASP A 139 19.18 -4.92 7.19
N ASP A 140 19.04 -4.17 8.28
CA ASP A 140 19.30 -4.63 9.65
C ASP A 140 18.41 -5.83 10.01
N LYS A 141 17.10 -5.78 9.68
CA LYS A 141 16.17 -6.90 9.90
C LYS A 141 16.54 -8.12 9.08
N TYR A 142 16.98 -7.93 7.85
CA TYR A 142 17.46 -9.02 7.00
C TYR A 142 18.74 -9.65 7.59
N ALA A 143 19.74 -8.82 7.95
CA ALA A 143 21.00 -9.26 8.51
C ALA A 143 20.82 -10.00 9.84
N ALA A 144 19.85 -9.57 10.66
CA ALA A 144 19.48 -10.23 11.90
C ALA A 144 18.66 -11.52 11.71
N GLY A 145 18.16 -11.77 10.49
CA GLY A 145 17.27 -12.91 10.20
C GLY A 145 15.86 -12.74 10.76
N THR A 146 15.44 -11.51 11.07
CA THR A 146 14.15 -11.20 11.71
C THR A 146 13.12 -10.60 10.77
N LEU A 147 13.49 -10.27 9.51
CA LEU A 147 12.56 -9.70 8.51
C LEU A 147 11.27 -10.53 8.35
N GLY A 148 11.37 -11.87 8.38
CA GLY A 148 10.21 -12.74 8.34
C GLY A 148 9.29 -12.57 9.56
N SER A 149 9.83 -12.71 10.77
CA SER A 149 9.05 -12.69 12.01
C SER A 149 8.58 -11.31 12.45
N GLU A 150 9.25 -10.24 12.00
CA GLU A 150 8.97 -8.86 12.43
C GLU A 150 8.28 -8.01 11.36
N TYR A 151 8.18 -8.51 10.13
CA TYR A 151 7.49 -7.82 9.03
C TYR A 151 6.55 -8.74 8.24
N LEU A 152 7.07 -9.78 7.57
CA LEU A 152 6.26 -10.58 6.65
C LEU A 152 5.14 -11.37 7.35
N PHE A 153 5.45 -12.07 8.45
CA PHE A 153 4.43 -12.82 9.18
C PHE A 153 3.38 -11.92 9.85
N PRO A 154 3.76 -10.79 10.49
CA PRO A 154 2.76 -9.82 10.95
C PRO A 154 1.89 -9.24 9.84
N MET A 155 2.44 -8.93 8.65
CA MET A 155 1.64 -8.49 7.50
C MET A 155 0.61 -9.55 7.09
N THR A 156 1.02 -10.82 6.95
CA THR A 156 0.09 -11.93 6.67
C THR A 156 -0.98 -12.10 7.76
N GLN A 157 -0.63 -11.86 9.02
CA GLN A 157 -1.59 -11.91 10.12
C GLN A 157 -2.60 -10.75 10.02
N LEU A 158 -2.15 -9.53 9.72
CA LEU A 158 -3.01 -8.37 9.53
C LEU A 158 -3.98 -8.55 8.35
N GLU A 159 -3.55 -9.13 7.23
CA GLU A 159 -4.43 -9.51 6.11
C GLU A 159 -5.53 -10.48 6.56
N THR A 160 -5.20 -11.42 7.44
CA THR A 160 -6.17 -12.38 7.98
C THR A 160 -7.17 -11.72 8.92
N ASP A 161 -6.69 -10.81 9.77
CA ASP A 161 -7.50 -10.17 10.81
C ASP A 161 -8.38 -9.03 10.25
N TYR A 162 -7.94 -8.38 9.16
CA TYR A 162 -8.62 -7.27 8.50
C TYR A 162 -8.87 -7.56 7.01
N PRO A 163 -9.73 -8.54 6.66
CA PRO A 163 -9.87 -9.05 5.29
C PRO A 163 -10.49 -8.06 4.28
N ASN A 164 -10.91 -6.88 4.73
CA ASN A 164 -11.43 -5.80 3.88
C ASN A 164 -10.42 -4.65 3.70
N VAL A 165 -9.20 -4.82 4.19
CA VAL A 165 -8.12 -3.84 4.10
C VAL A 165 -6.99 -4.46 3.29
N ASP A 166 -6.56 -3.75 2.25
CA ASP A 166 -5.38 -4.11 1.48
C ASP A 166 -4.12 -3.61 2.20
N PHE A 167 -3.14 -4.49 2.39
CA PHE A 167 -1.87 -4.16 3.01
C PHE A 167 -0.76 -4.09 1.96
N ILE A 168 -0.14 -2.91 1.81
CA ILE A 168 0.93 -2.71 0.84
C ILE A 168 2.26 -3.10 1.46
N TYR A 169 2.91 -4.11 0.88
CA TYR A 169 4.28 -4.48 1.21
C TYR A 169 5.23 -3.51 0.53
N MET A 170 6.04 -2.82 1.31
CA MET A 170 7.00 -1.84 0.82
C MET A 170 8.41 -2.40 0.99
N THR A 171 9.20 -2.32 -0.08
CA THR A 171 10.63 -2.61 -0.03
C THR A 171 11.39 -1.47 0.65
N GLY A 172 12.60 -1.75 1.15
CA GLY A 172 13.52 -0.72 1.62
C GLY A 172 13.87 0.30 0.54
N HIS A 173 14.03 1.57 0.93
CA HIS A 173 14.58 2.59 0.05
C HIS A 173 16.02 2.26 -0.36
N VAL A 174 16.56 2.97 -1.34
CA VAL A 174 17.97 2.81 -1.72
C VAL A 174 18.86 3.21 -0.55
N ASP A 175 19.68 2.27 -0.08
CA ASP A 175 20.74 2.51 0.90
C ASP A 175 22.09 2.18 0.27
N HIS A 176 22.97 3.17 0.15
CA HIS A 176 24.29 3.01 -0.45
C HIS A 176 25.33 2.45 0.53
N TRP A 177 25.09 2.54 1.84
CA TRP A 177 26.00 2.05 2.86
C TRP A 177 25.81 0.56 3.10
N ASP A 178 24.58 0.06 3.03
CA ASP A 178 24.22 -1.34 3.28
C ASP A 178 23.55 -2.03 2.07
N ASP A 179 24.00 -1.65 0.87
CA ASP A 179 23.44 -2.05 -0.45
C ASP A 179 23.19 -3.55 -0.61
N ALA A 180 24.11 -4.40 -0.15
CA ALA A 180 24.00 -5.85 -0.32
C ALA A 180 22.85 -6.46 0.52
N ASN A 181 22.74 -6.07 1.79
CA ASN A 181 21.69 -6.55 2.67
C ASN A 181 20.35 -5.94 2.27
N ASN A 182 20.31 -4.64 1.94
CA ASN A 182 19.10 -3.97 1.49
C ASN A 182 18.52 -4.62 0.22
N LYS A 183 19.38 -4.92 -0.78
CA LYS A 183 18.95 -5.63 -1.99
C LYS A 183 18.42 -7.02 -1.68
N ALA A 184 19.10 -7.77 -0.81
CA ALA A 184 18.67 -9.11 -0.45
C ALA A 184 17.33 -9.10 0.32
N ALA A 185 17.14 -8.13 1.22
CA ALA A 185 15.89 -7.89 1.92
C ALA A 185 14.75 -7.59 0.93
N ASN A 186 14.99 -6.73 -0.06
CA ASN A 186 14.01 -6.37 -1.09
C ASN A 186 13.65 -7.52 -2.05
N GLN A 187 14.39 -8.64 -2.04
CA GLN A 187 14.00 -9.85 -2.77
C GLN A 187 13.11 -10.80 -1.93
N MET A 188 13.00 -10.54 -0.62
CA MET A 188 12.15 -11.33 0.28
C MET A 188 10.76 -10.72 0.47
N VAL A 189 10.64 -9.41 0.29
CA VAL A 189 9.38 -8.66 0.27
C VAL A 189 8.73 -8.83 -1.10
#